data_AF-A0A426UK89-F1
#
_entry.id   AF-A0A426UK89-F1
#
_cell.length_a   1.000
_cell.length_b   1.000
_cell.length_c   1.000
_cell.angle_alpha   90.00
_cell.angle_beta   90.00
_cell.angle_gamma   90.00
#
_symmetry.space_group_name_H-M   'P 1'
#
loop_
_entity.id
_entity.type
_entity.pdbx_description
1 polymer ?
#
loop_
_entity_poly.entity_id
_entity_poly.type
_entity_poly.pdbx_seq_one_letter_code
_entity_poly.pdbx_strand_id
1 'polypeptide(L)'
;MSGRNAVPPLVSFQLPGSARCGQDRTVTLTRPASEAAGGGSPPRRPGPRRAVAVLVLAALATATPLLGPSAALHGTGEAAAPGVGVVALLRAVLFAALCVPLGELLAGRLVRSVPGTPPRVPRSWAPLAAAAGLLAALGLASVVATGNLMPRDLSGIDVGGLYASRDGKLALLEVNAFLIAALCARSDRPAVRAWPLSAVVAAEALRAHPATEHAPLLGSGLTLVHLTCAVLWAGGLLCVLRTLRLWGPVEPGAALLGLYARVAVVLLAAVSATGVWSTLRRMPPGTVLEQLTDTAYGRALLAKVLLVAVVAALALWARIRLSRGPDPLTACVPARVEVVALGLVVVVSGLLTALPLPIHW
;
A
#
# COMPACT_ATOMS: atom_id res chain seq x y z
N MET A 1 3.27 9.71 -70.11
CA MET A 1 3.46 11.15 -69.79
C MET A 1 3.88 11.26 -68.34
N SER A 2 4.99 11.97 -68.10
CA SER A 2 5.55 12.48 -66.82
C SER A 2 5.73 11.51 -65.64
N GLY A 3 6.88 11.42 -64.97
CA GLY A 3 8.11 12.20 -65.05
C GLY A 3 8.99 11.76 -63.87
N ARG A 4 10.21 11.33 -64.19
CA ARG A 4 11.27 10.96 -63.24
C ARG A 4 11.77 12.20 -62.51
N ASN A 5 11.96 12.13 -61.19
CA ASN A 5 12.84 13.07 -60.48
C ASN A 5 14.05 12.31 -59.94
N ALA A 6 15.19 12.67 -60.53
CA ALA A 6 16.52 12.19 -60.21
C ALA A 6 17.08 12.90 -58.97
N VAL A 7 17.83 12.16 -58.16
CA VAL A 7 18.68 12.66 -57.09
C VAL A 7 20.10 12.82 -57.67
N PRO A 8 20.75 13.99 -57.55
CA PRO A 8 22.17 14.12 -57.87
C PRO A 8 23.06 13.67 -56.69
N PRO A 9 24.22 13.05 -56.93
CA PRO A 9 25.23 12.78 -55.91
C PRO A 9 26.43 13.76 -55.98
N LEU A 10 27.30 13.66 -54.97
CA LEU A 10 28.66 14.24 -54.84
C LEU A 10 28.67 15.71 -54.39
N VAL A 11 29.54 16.17 -53.47
CA VAL A 11 31.01 16.07 -53.52
C VAL A 11 31.61 16.11 -52.10
N SER A 12 32.49 15.16 -51.83
CA SER A 12 33.52 15.17 -50.79
C SER A 12 34.71 16.03 -51.21
N PHE A 13 35.18 16.93 -50.34
CA PHE A 13 36.48 17.59 -50.49
C PHE A 13 37.31 17.42 -49.21
N GLN A 14 38.52 16.92 -49.37
CA GLN A 14 39.42 16.45 -48.33
C GLN A 14 40.82 17.07 -48.56
N LEU A 15 41.27 17.91 -47.62
CA LEU A 15 42.68 18.23 -47.20
C LEU A 15 43.62 18.84 -48.30
N PRO A 16 44.88 19.33 -48.03
CA PRO A 16 45.79 19.14 -46.87
C PRO A 16 46.73 20.31 -46.43
N GLY A 17 47.49 20.09 -45.34
CA GLY A 17 48.86 20.62 -45.08
C GLY A 17 48.95 22.03 -44.46
N SER A 18 49.87 22.40 -43.57
CA SER A 18 51.17 21.83 -43.21
C SER A 18 51.72 22.46 -41.90
N ALA A 19 52.24 21.59 -41.03
CA ALA A 19 53.55 21.65 -40.39
C ALA A 19 54.18 23.00 -39.97
N ARG A 20 54.38 23.18 -38.65
CA ARG A 20 55.63 23.73 -38.10
C ARG A 20 56.14 22.87 -36.94
N CYS A 21 57.40 22.50 -37.08
CA CYS A 21 58.25 21.77 -36.15
C CYS A 21 59.14 22.78 -35.39
N GLY A 22 59.60 22.41 -34.18
CA GLY A 22 60.58 23.16 -33.37
C GLY A 22 60.03 23.47 -31.97
N GLN A 23 59.97 22.51 -31.03
CA GLN A 23 61.08 22.00 -30.21
C GLN A 23 61.53 23.02 -29.16
N ASP A 24 61.06 22.86 -27.91
CA ASP A 24 61.98 22.91 -26.78
C ASP A 24 61.51 22.13 -25.56
N ARG A 25 62.51 21.49 -24.93
CA ARG A 25 62.43 20.52 -23.84
C ARG A 25 62.06 21.20 -22.52
N THR A 26 61.13 20.61 -21.78
CA THR A 26 61.21 20.59 -20.32
C THR A 26 60.55 19.31 -19.80
N VAL A 27 61.41 18.33 -19.57
CA VAL A 27 61.12 17.10 -18.83
C VAL A 27 60.80 17.51 -17.40
N THR A 28 59.53 17.42 -17.01
CA THR A 28 59.11 17.52 -15.61
C THR A 28 58.29 16.28 -15.25
N LEU A 29 58.97 15.36 -14.56
CA LEU A 29 58.49 14.25 -13.73
C LEU A 29 57.01 13.89 -13.81
N THR A 30 56.76 12.77 -14.49
CA THR A 30 55.59 11.90 -14.31
C THR A 30 55.40 11.55 -12.83
N ARG A 31 54.38 12.16 -12.23
CA ARG A 31 53.82 11.77 -10.93
C ARG A 31 53.18 10.38 -11.08
N PRO A 32 53.60 9.36 -10.32
CA PRO A 32 52.89 8.08 -10.33
C PRO A 32 51.54 8.28 -9.62
N ALA A 33 50.47 8.03 -10.36
CA ALA A 33 49.19 7.65 -9.81
C ALA A 33 49.33 6.20 -9.32
N SER A 34 49.24 5.99 -8.00
CA SER A 34 48.96 4.67 -7.44
C SER A 34 47.93 4.79 -6.32
N GLU A 35 46.86 4.04 -6.52
CA GLU A 35 45.97 3.44 -5.52
C GLU A 35 45.15 4.35 -4.61
N ALA A 36 43.95 4.59 -5.11
CA ALA A 36 42.72 4.53 -4.35
C ALA A 36 42.69 3.34 -3.38
N ALA A 37 43.08 3.58 -2.12
CA ALA A 37 42.54 2.85 -1.00
C ALA A 37 41.08 3.31 -0.80
N GLY A 38 40.17 2.70 -1.56
CA GLY A 38 38.75 2.81 -1.33
C GLY A 38 38.44 2.34 0.07
N GLY A 39 38.32 3.29 1.00
CA GLY A 39 37.80 3.07 2.34
C GLY A 39 36.35 2.61 2.23
N GLY A 40 36.18 1.30 2.03
CA GLY A 40 34.91 0.60 2.18
C GLY A 40 34.49 0.74 3.62
N SER A 41 33.83 1.86 3.93
CA SER A 41 33.17 2.06 5.22
C SER A 41 32.28 0.84 5.44
N PRO A 42 32.48 0.05 6.50
CA PRO A 42 31.68 -1.14 6.74
C PRO A 42 30.20 -0.74 6.77
N PRO A 43 29.30 -1.57 6.23
CA PRO A 43 27.89 -1.25 6.18
C PRO A 43 27.41 -0.91 7.59
N ARG A 44 26.96 0.34 7.78
CA ARG A 44 26.41 0.83 9.04
C ARG A 44 25.33 -0.14 9.51
N ARG A 45 25.64 -0.94 10.53
CA ARG A 45 24.67 -1.85 11.16
C ARG A 45 23.48 -1.01 11.64
N PRO A 46 22.23 -1.45 11.40
CA PRO A 46 21.07 -0.74 11.92
C PRO A 46 21.18 -0.66 13.44
N GLY A 47 21.15 0.55 13.99
CA GLY A 47 21.28 0.75 15.43
C GLY A 47 20.16 0.03 16.20
N PRO A 48 20.42 -0.42 17.44
CA PRO A 48 19.49 -1.23 18.24
C PRO A 48 18.11 -0.56 18.39
N ARG A 49 18.05 0.77 18.46
CA ARG A 49 16.81 1.55 18.51
C ARG A 49 15.85 1.28 17.34
N ARG A 50 16.38 1.10 16.13
CA ARG A 50 15.56 0.81 14.94
C ARG A 50 15.00 -0.61 14.98
N ALA A 51 15.80 -1.57 15.42
CA ALA A 51 15.36 -2.95 15.58
C ALA A 51 14.24 -3.03 16.63
N VAL A 52 14.43 -2.39 17.79
CA VAL A 52 13.40 -2.29 18.85
C VAL A 52 12.13 -1.63 18.33
N ALA A 53 12.23 -0.51 17.61
CA ALA A 53 11.05 0.15 17.05
C ALA A 53 10.28 -0.74 16.06
N VAL A 54 10.99 -1.48 15.20
CA VAL A 54 10.35 -2.43 14.27
C VAL A 54 9.68 -3.57 15.02
N LEU A 55 10.32 -4.12 16.05
CA LEU A 55 9.75 -5.18 16.88
C LEU A 55 8.49 -4.71 17.61
N VAL A 56 8.51 -3.51 18.19
CA VAL A 56 7.34 -2.91 18.85
C VAL A 56 6.20 -2.73 17.84
N LEU A 57 6.48 -2.18 16.65
CA LEU A 57 5.45 -2.01 15.62
C LEU A 57 4.89 -3.34 15.13
N ALA A 58 5.73 -4.36 14.95
CA ALA A 58 5.29 -5.70 14.58
C ALA A 58 4.41 -6.33 15.67
N ALA A 59 4.82 -6.21 16.94
CA ALA A 59 4.07 -6.69 18.09
C ALA A 59 2.72 -5.97 18.22
N LEU A 60 2.67 -4.65 17.99
CA LEU A 60 1.40 -3.90 17.98
C LEU A 60 0.52 -4.31 16.81
N ALA A 61 1.10 -4.51 15.62
CA ALA A 61 0.35 -4.92 14.42
C ALA A 61 -0.24 -6.34 14.55
N THR A 62 0.37 -7.22 15.34
CA THR A 62 -0.17 -8.56 15.63
C THR A 62 -1.08 -8.57 16.86
N ALA A 63 -0.74 -7.88 17.94
CA ALA A 63 -1.54 -7.83 19.16
C ALA A 63 -2.88 -7.12 18.95
N THR A 64 -2.92 -6.03 18.17
CA THR A 64 -4.15 -5.27 17.90
C THR A 64 -5.25 -6.16 17.32
N PRO A 65 -5.06 -6.91 16.22
CA PRO A 65 -6.11 -7.77 15.69
C PRO A 65 -6.37 -9.01 16.55
N LEU A 66 -5.38 -9.54 17.26
CA LEU A 66 -5.58 -10.73 18.10
C LEU A 66 -6.37 -10.43 19.39
N LEU A 67 -6.09 -9.31 20.04
CA LEU A 67 -6.66 -8.93 21.35
C LEU A 67 -7.75 -7.88 21.22
N GLY A 68 -7.74 -7.10 20.14
CA GLY A 68 -8.64 -5.99 19.93
C GLY A 68 -10.12 -6.40 19.82
N PRO A 69 -10.50 -7.54 19.18
CA PRO A 69 -11.88 -8.00 19.24
C PRO A 69 -12.36 -8.27 20.66
N SER A 70 -11.55 -8.93 21.50
CA SER A 70 -11.90 -9.19 22.90
C SER A 70 -12.04 -7.89 23.70
N ALA A 71 -11.16 -6.92 23.48
CA ALA A 71 -11.28 -5.59 24.10
C ALA A 71 -12.54 -4.85 23.62
N ALA A 72 -12.84 -4.92 22.32
CA ALA A 72 -14.01 -4.29 21.72
C ALA A 72 -15.33 -4.95 22.12
N LEU A 73 -15.35 -6.23 22.48
CA LEU A 73 -16.55 -6.94 22.96
C LEU A 73 -16.77 -6.83 24.47
N HIS A 74 -15.75 -6.41 25.23
CA HIS A 74 -15.82 -6.41 26.68
C HIS A 74 -16.92 -5.48 27.21
N GLY A 75 -17.91 -6.06 27.90
CA GLY A 75 -19.03 -5.31 28.49
C GLY A 75 -20.13 -4.90 27.51
N THR A 76 -20.12 -5.34 26.25
CA THR A 76 -21.22 -5.06 25.29
C THR A 76 -22.33 -6.10 25.32
N GLY A 77 -22.07 -7.29 25.89
CA GLY A 77 -23.00 -8.42 25.86
C GLY A 77 -23.07 -9.15 24.50
N GLU A 78 -22.29 -8.70 23.49
CA GLU A 78 -22.25 -9.34 22.18
C GLU A 78 -21.39 -10.62 22.20
N ALA A 79 -21.85 -11.65 21.48
CA ALA A 79 -21.13 -12.92 21.39
C ALA A 79 -19.91 -12.82 20.46
N ALA A 80 -18.76 -13.29 20.94
CA ALA A 80 -17.57 -13.42 20.12
C ALA A 80 -17.72 -14.58 19.13
N ALA A 81 -17.51 -14.32 17.84
CA ALA A 81 -17.37 -15.39 16.86
C ALA A 81 -16.12 -16.25 17.19
N PRO A 82 -16.20 -17.59 17.04
CA PRO A 82 -15.04 -18.45 17.23
C PRO A 82 -13.85 -18.01 16.37
N GLY A 83 -12.68 -17.80 16.98
CA GLY A 83 -11.46 -17.41 16.27
C GLY A 83 -11.46 -15.98 15.71
N VAL A 84 -12.33 -15.09 16.17
CA VAL A 84 -12.44 -13.69 15.71
C VAL A 84 -11.09 -12.96 15.64
N GLY A 85 -10.19 -13.18 16.62
CA GLY A 85 -8.86 -12.55 16.62
C GLY A 85 -7.96 -13.04 15.48
N VAL A 86 -8.02 -14.32 15.14
CA VAL A 86 -7.25 -14.90 14.01
C VAL A 86 -7.81 -14.38 12.69
N VAL A 87 -9.14 -14.35 12.54
CA VAL A 87 -9.79 -13.78 11.35
C VAL A 87 -9.42 -12.31 11.18
N ALA A 88 -9.47 -11.51 12.25
CA ALA A 88 -9.03 -10.12 12.25
C ALA A 88 -7.56 -9.97 11.81
N LEU A 89 -6.67 -10.84 12.29
CA LEU A 89 -5.26 -10.82 11.93
C LEU A 89 -5.07 -11.13 10.44
N LEU A 90 -5.71 -12.18 9.94
CA LEU A 90 -5.64 -12.57 8.53
C LEU A 90 -6.18 -11.47 7.62
N ARG A 91 -7.29 -10.81 8.00
CA ARG A 91 -7.84 -9.64 7.27
C ARG A 91 -6.86 -8.47 7.28
N ALA A 92 -6.25 -8.16 8.42
CA ALA A 92 -5.24 -7.10 8.52
C ALA A 92 -4.03 -7.39 7.61
N VAL A 93 -3.55 -8.64 7.57
CA VAL A 93 -2.47 -9.07 6.67
C VAL A 93 -2.89 -8.95 5.21
N LEU A 94 -4.11 -9.38 4.86
CA LEU A 94 -4.64 -9.27 3.49
C LEU A 94 -4.69 -7.82 3.01
N PHE A 95 -5.23 -6.90 3.82
CA PHE A 95 -5.28 -5.48 3.47
C PHE A 95 -3.90 -4.83 3.40
N ALA A 96 -2.98 -5.19 4.31
CA ALA A 96 -1.60 -4.73 4.25
C ALA A 96 -0.87 -5.25 2.99
N ALA A 97 -1.13 -6.49 2.60
CA ALA A 97 -0.59 -7.12 1.39
C ALA A 97 -1.06 -6.43 0.10
N LEU A 98 -2.25 -5.83 0.09
CA LEU A 98 -2.74 -5.00 -1.04
C LEU A 98 -2.03 -3.65 -1.13
N CYS A 99 -1.72 -3.03 0.02
CA CYS A 99 -1.12 -1.69 0.07
C CYS A 99 0.19 -1.63 -0.71
N VAL A 100 1.08 -2.62 -0.53
CA VAL A 100 2.43 -2.59 -1.13
C VAL A 100 2.40 -2.57 -2.67
N PRO A 101 1.83 -3.57 -3.37
CA PRO A 101 1.87 -3.62 -4.83
C PRO A 101 1.02 -2.52 -5.48
N LEU A 102 -0.14 -2.16 -4.92
CA LEU A 102 -0.94 -1.03 -5.44
C LEU A 102 -0.23 0.31 -5.22
N GLY A 103 0.47 0.46 -4.09
CA GLY A 103 1.35 1.58 -3.81
C GLY A 103 2.50 1.70 -4.79
N GLU A 104 3.16 0.58 -5.15
CA GLU A 104 4.23 0.56 -6.14
C GLU A 104 3.71 0.95 -7.55
N LEU A 105 2.50 0.51 -7.92
CA LEU A 105 1.86 0.91 -9.18
C LEU A 105 1.54 2.41 -9.21
N LEU A 106 0.99 2.96 -8.12
CA LEU A 106 0.71 4.39 -7.99
C LEU A 106 2.01 5.19 -8.05
N ALA A 107 2.98 4.89 -7.18
CA ALA A 107 4.25 5.59 -7.12
C ALA A 107 5.01 5.51 -8.46
N GLY A 108 5.00 4.36 -9.14
CA GLY A 108 5.60 4.21 -10.47
C GLY A 108 4.89 5.03 -11.56
N ARG A 109 3.59 5.31 -11.44
CA ARG A 109 2.91 6.29 -12.30
C ARG A 109 3.37 7.71 -11.98
N LEU A 110 3.42 8.09 -10.70
CA LEU A 110 3.83 9.44 -10.28
C LEU A 110 5.28 9.75 -10.64
N VAL A 111 6.20 8.80 -10.45
CA VAL A 111 7.62 8.94 -10.82
C VAL A 111 7.79 9.22 -12.31
N ARG A 112 7.02 8.56 -13.18
CA ARG A 112 7.07 8.81 -14.63
C ARG A 112 6.56 10.20 -15.03
N SER A 113 5.78 10.86 -14.17
CA SER A 113 5.29 12.22 -14.38
C SER A 113 6.27 13.30 -13.90
N VAL A 114 7.37 12.92 -13.23
CA VAL A 114 8.40 13.85 -12.76
C VAL A 114 9.56 13.88 -13.77
N PRO A 115 9.92 15.05 -14.34
CA PRO A 115 11.09 15.19 -15.20
C PRO A 115 12.41 15.01 -14.43
N GLY A 116 13.45 14.52 -15.10
CA GLY A 116 14.81 14.44 -14.53
C GLY A 116 14.97 13.42 -13.40
N THR A 117 14.16 12.36 -13.38
CA THR A 117 14.20 11.36 -12.31
C THR A 117 15.49 10.54 -12.34
N PRO A 118 16.14 10.33 -11.17
CA PRO A 118 17.31 9.47 -11.10
C PRO A 118 16.96 8.03 -11.55
N PRO A 119 17.88 7.31 -12.21
CA PRO A 119 17.63 5.95 -12.71
C PRO A 119 17.47 4.91 -11.59
N ARG A 120 17.74 5.28 -10.33
CA ARG A 120 17.66 4.38 -9.18
C ARG A 120 16.22 4.25 -8.70
N VAL A 121 15.70 3.03 -8.76
CA VAL A 121 14.38 2.65 -8.22
C VAL A 121 14.51 1.68 -7.04
N PRO A 122 13.62 1.76 -6.04
CA PRO A 122 13.62 0.82 -4.92
C PRO A 122 13.34 -0.60 -5.37
N ARG A 123 13.99 -1.58 -4.72
CA ARG A 123 13.71 -3.01 -4.91
C ARG A 123 12.24 -3.29 -4.61
N SER A 124 11.51 -3.91 -5.55
CA SER A 124 10.10 -4.23 -5.34
C SER A 124 9.88 -5.17 -4.14
N TRP A 125 8.88 -4.84 -3.33
CA TRP A 125 8.36 -5.68 -2.25
C TRP A 125 7.08 -6.42 -2.64
N ALA A 126 6.55 -6.18 -3.85
CA ALA A 126 5.31 -6.77 -4.34
C ALA A 126 5.27 -8.31 -4.28
N PRO A 127 6.32 -9.08 -4.63
CA PRO A 127 6.26 -10.55 -4.54
C PRO A 127 6.09 -11.04 -3.10
N LEU A 128 6.78 -10.42 -2.14
CA LEU A 128 6.69 -10.78 -0.73
C LEU A 128 5.32 -10.41 -0.15
N ALA A 129 4.80 -9.23 -0.50
CA ALA A 129 3.47 -8.81 -0.10
C ALA A 129 2.39 -9.72 -0.68
N ALA A 130 2.49 -10.09 -1.96
CA ALA A 130 1.55 -11.01 -2.60
C ALA A 130 1.61 -12.42 -1.98
N ALA A 131 2.80 -12.91 -1.60
CA ALA A 131 2.93 -14.17 -0.87
C ALA A 131 2.28 -14.11 0.52
N ALA A 132 2.47 -13.02 1.27
CA ALA A 132 1.79 -12.83 2.55
C ALA A 132 0.25 -12.75 2.39
N GLY A 133 -0.23 -12.06 1.35
CA GLY A 133 -1.65 -12.02 0.99
C GLY A 133 -2.21 -13.39 0.61
N LEU A 134 -1.45 -14.19 -0.13
CA LEU A 134 -1.80 -15.57 -0.48
C LEU A 134 -1.95 -16.43 0.78
N LEU A 135 -0.99 -16.37 1.70
CA LEU A 135 -1.06 -17.11 2.97
C LEU A 135 -2.26 -16.68 3.82
N ALA A 136 -2.54 -15.37 3.87
CA ALA A 136 -3.71 -14.84 4.56
C ALA A 136 -5.03 -15.31 3.92
N ALA A 137 -5.12 -15.28 2.59
CA ALA A 137 -6.28 -15.75 1.83
C ALA A 137 -6.50 -17.26 1.99
N LEU A 138 -5.43 -18.06 2.00
CA LEU A 138 -5.50 -19.51 2.31
C LEU A 138 -6.00 -19.75 3.73
N GLY A 139 -5.51 -18.98 4.70
CA GLY A 139 -5.99 -19.01 6.07
C GLY A 139 -7.49 -18.69 6.14
N LEU A 140 -7.94 -17.61 5.52
CA LEU A 140 -9.36 -17.23 5.48
C LEU A 140 -10.21 -18.29 4.77
N ALA A 141 -9.74 -18.84 3.65
CA ALA A 141 -10.43 -19.91 2.93
C ALA A 141 -10.57 -21.16 3.81
N SER A 142 -9.55 -21.52 4.60
CA SER A 142 -9.64 -22.65 5.52
C SER A 142 -10.71 -22.45 6.60
N VAL A 143 -10.87 -21.23 7.11
CA VAL A 143 -11.93 -20.86 8.08
C VAL A 143 -13.32 -20.99 7.46
N VAL A 144 -13.48 -20.57 6.21
CA VAL A 144 -14.76 -20.71 5.49
C VAL A 144 -15.07 -22.19 5.23
N ALA A 145 -14.06 -23.00 4.86
CA ALA A 145 -14.21 -24.43 4.60
C ALA A 145 -14.60 -25.25 5.84
N THR A 146 -14.37 -24.72 7.04
CA THR A 146 -14.77 -25.33 8.32
C THR A 146 -16.04 -24.70 8.91
N GLY A 147 -16.86 -24.06 8.07
CA GLY A 147 -18.13 -23.47 8.48
C GLY A 147 -17.99 -22.22 9.35
N ASN A 148 -16.95 -21.41 9.10
CA ASN A 148 -16.56 -20.24 9.91
C ASN A 148 -16.09 -20.58 11.34
N LEU A 149 -15.66 -21.82 11.56
CA LEU A 149 -14.97 -22.24 12.77
C LEU A 149 -13.46 -22.31 12.53
N MET A 150 -12.66 -22.29 13.59
CA MET A 150 -11.22 -22.55 13.46
C MET A 150 -10.98 -24.03 13.10
N PRO A 151 -10.20 -24.32 12.04
CA PRO A 151 -9.80 -25.69 11.74
C PRO A 151 -9.01 -26.27 12.90
N ARG A 152 -9.49 -27.38 13.48
CA ARG A 152 -8.75 -28.14 14.52
C ARG A 152 -7.99 -29.31 13.90
N ASP A 153 -8.54 -29.89 12.84
CA ASP A 153 -7.99 -31.03 12.12
C ASP A 153 -8.21 -30.88 10.61
N LEU A 154 -7.29 -31.41 9.80
CA LEU A 154 -7.38 -31.35 8.33
C LEU A 154 -8.55 -32.16 7.75
N SER A 155 -9.02 -33.19 8.47
CA SER A 155 -10.17 -34.01 8.08
C SER A 155 -11.51 -33.27 8.15
N GLY A 156 -11.55 -32.12 8.84
CA GLY A 156 -12.76 -31.28 8.94
C GLY A 156 -12.91 -30.23 7.84
N ILE A 157 -11.96 -30.16 6.89
CA ILE A 157 -12.00 -29.17 5.80
C ILE A 157 -12.94 -29.67 4.70
N ASP A 158 -14.13 -29.07 4.60
CA ASP A 158 -15.06 -29.33 3.50
C ASP A 158 -14.71 -28.46 2.29
N VAL A 159 -13.83 -28.99 1.45
CA VAL A 159 -13.46 -28.35 0.18
C VAL A 159 -14.67 -28.23 -0.76
N GLY A 160 -15.63 -29.16 -0.69
CA GLY A 160 -16.87 -29.08 -1.47
C GLY A 160 -17.72 -27.86 -1.08
N GLY A 161 -17.79 -27.57 0.22
CA GLY A 161 -18.45 -26.39 0.78
C GLY A 161 -17.90 -25.05 0.29
N LEU A 162 -16.60 -24.99 -0.07
CA LEU A 162 -16.01 -23.79 -0.67
C LEU A 162 -16.60 -23.49 -2.06
N TYR A 163 -16.85 -24.51 -2.87
CA TYR A 163 -17.44 -24.34 -4.21
C TYR A 163 -18.95 -24.18 -4.15
N ALA A 164 -19.61 -24.67 -3.10
CA ALA A 164 -21.04 -24.54 -2.93
C ALA A 164 -21.45 -23.13 -2.47
N SER A 165 -20.67 -22.51 -1.58
CA SER A 165 -21.02 -21.22 -0.96
C SER A 165 -20.50 -20.00 -1.73
N ARG A 166 -21.19 -18.86 -1.60
CA ARG A 166 -20.73 -17.57 -2.16
C ARG A 166 -19.41 -17.14 -1.53
N ASP A 167 -19.31 -17.23 -0.21
CA ASP A 167 -18.12 -16.79 0.53
C ASP A 167 -16.91 -17.68 0.23
N GLY A 168 -17.12 -18.99 0.04
CA GLY A 168 -16.09 -19.91 -0.42
C GLY A 168 -15.58 -19.58 -1.81
N LYS A 169 -16.48 -19.28 -2.77
CA LYS A 169 -16.09 -18.83 -4.12
C LYS A 169 -15.26 -17.53 -4.09
N LEU A 170 -15.65 -16.57 -3.25
CA LEU A 170 -14.91 -15.31 -3.08
C LEU A 170 -13.54 -15.55 -2.43
N ALA A 171 -13.44 -16.44 -1.44
CA ALA A 171 -12.17 -16.83 -0.83
C ALA A 171 -11.23 -17.52 -1.84
N LEU A 172 -11.76 -18.44 -2.66
CA LEU A 172 -11.00 -19.07 -3.75
C LEU A 172 -10.54 -18.04 -4.78
N LEU A 173 -11.38 -17.06 -5.15
CA LEU A 173 -10.99 -15.98 -6.05
C LEU A 173 -9.80 -15.20 -5.50
N GLU A 174 -9.77 -14.88 -4.21
CA GLU A 174 -8.66 -14.17 -3.58
C GLU A 174 -7.37 -14.98 -3.53
N VAL A 175 -7.46 -16.27 -3.19
CA VAL A 175 -6.31 -17.19 -3.22
C VAL A 175 -5.68 -17.19 -4.62
N ASN A 176 -6.49 -17.42 -5.65
CA ASN A 176 -6.01 -17.43 -7.04
C ASN A 176 -5.48 -16.07 -7.47
N ALA A 177 -6.15 -14.99 -7.09
CA ALA A 177 -5.73 -13.64 -7.45
C ALA A 177 -4.39 -13.26 -6.80
N PHE A 178 -4.15 -13.57 -5.52
CA PHE A 178 -2.86 -13.33 -4.89
C PHE A 178 -1.74 -14.20 -5.47
N LEU A 179 -2.03 -15.45 -5.82
CA LEU A 179 -1.08 -16.32 -6.51
C LEU A 179 -0.67 -15.70 -7.86
N ILE A 180 -1.65 -15.29 -8.67
CA ILE A 180 -1.40 -14.62 -9.96
C ILE A 180 -0.63 -13.30 -9.72
N ALA A 181 -1.00 -12.52 -8.70
CA ALA A 181 -0.29 -11.29 -8.36
C ALA A 181 1.19 -11.54 -8.02
N ALA A 182 1.51 -12.62 -7.29
CA ALA A 182 2.88 -12.99 -6.96
C ALA A 182 3.69 -13.37 -8.22
N LEU A 183 3.09 -14.14 -9.12
CA LEU A 183 3.69 -14.52 -10.41
C LEU A 183 3.89 -13.29 -11.32
N CYS A 184 2.91 -12.39 -11.36
CA CYS A 184 2.93 -11.18 -12.18
C CYS A 184 3.72 -10.03 -11.57
N ALA A 185 4.15 -10.11 -10.31
CA ALA A 185 4.76 -9.00 -9.57
C ALA A 185 6.02 -8.41 -10.25
N ARG A 186 6.72 -9.22 -11.05
CA ARG A 186 7.91 -8.81 -11.81
C ARG A 186 7.64 -8.43 -13.27
N SER A 187 6.38 -8.43 -13.71
CA SER A 187 6.05 -8.04 -15.08
C SER A 187 6.24 -6.54 -15.30
N ASP A 188 6.82 -6.17 -16.43
CA ASP A 188 6.95 -4.77 -16.86
C ASP A 188 5.60 -4.14 -17.20
N ARG A 189 4.56 -4.94 -17.48
CA ARG A 189 3.24 -4.45 -17.84
C ARG A 189 2.41 -4.10 -16.59
N PRO A 190 2.09 -2.82 -16.34
CA PRO A 190 1.35 -2.42 -15.14
C PRO A 190 -0.08 -2.97 -15.11
N ALA A 191 -0.72 -3.14 -16.27
CA ALA A 191 -2.06 -3.71 -16.37
C ALA A 191 -2.12 -5.16 -15.86
N VAL A 192 -1.12 -5.97 -16.19
CA VAL A 192 -1.01 -7.38 -15.77
C VAL A 192 -0.85 -7.50 -14.25
N ARG A 193 -0.16 -6.54 -13.62
CA ARG A 193 -0.03 -6.46 -12.16
C ARG A 193 -1.31 -5.98 -11.46
N ALA A 194 -2.04 -5.06 -12.09
CA ALA A 194 -3.23 -4.44 -11.50
C ALA A 194 -4.44 -5.39 -11.47
N TRP A 195 -4.66 -6.15 -12.55
CA TRP A 195 -5.82 -7.04 -12.69
C TRP A 195 -6.06 -7.97 -11.49
N PRO A 196 -5.09 -8.80 -11.05
CA PRO A 196 -5.32 -9.69 -9.91
C PRO A 196 -5.60 -8.93 -8.61
N LEU A 197 -4.93 -7.79 -8.38
CA LEU A 197 -5.16 -6.98 -7.18
C LEU A 197 -6.57 -6.37 -7.18
N SER A 198 -7.05 -5.92 -8.34
CA SER A 198 -8.43 -5.46 -8.50
C SER A 198 -9.45 -6.56 -8.22
N ALA A 199 -9.16 -7.80 -8.61
CA ALA A 199 -10.02 -8.95 -8.31
C ALA A 199 -10.13 -9.21 -6.79
N VAL A 200 -9.03 -9.09 -6.03
CA VAL A 200 -9.05 -9.18 -4.56
C VAL A 200 -9.91 -8.06 -3.97
N VAL A 201 -9.72 -6.81 -4.41
CA VAL A 201 -10.49 -5.66 -3.89
C VAL A 201 -11.99 -5.82 -4.17
N ALA A 202 -12.35 -6.32 -5.36
CA ALA A 202 -13.74 -6.62 -5.70
C ALA A 202 -14.31 -7.78 -4.86
N ALA A 203 -13.53 -8.84 -4.63
CA ALA A 203 -13.94 -9.97 -3.80
C ALA A 203 -14.21 -9.54 -2.35
N GLU A 204 -13.31 -8.74 -1.77
CA GLU A 204 -13.47 -8.14 -0.43
C GLU A 204 -14.71 -7.24 -0.35
N ALA A 205 -14.93 -6.41 -1.36
CA ALA A 205 -16.08 -5.52 -1.43
C ALA A 205 -17.41 -6.28 -1.47
N LEU A 206 -17.49 -7.34 -2.27
CA LEU A 206 -18.66 -8.20 -2.35
C LEU A 206 -18.86 -9.02 -1.07
N ARG A 207 -17.78 -9.48 -0.43
CA ARG A 207 -17.86 -10.25 0.83
C ARG A 207 -18.38 -9.40 1.98
N ALA A 208 -17.99 -8.12 2.04
CA ALA A 208 -18.40 -7.21 3.10
C ALA A 208 -19.90 -6.92 3.14
N HIS A 209 -20.63 -7.24 2.07
CA HIS A 209 -22.07 -6.99 1.93
C HIS A 209 -22.78 -8.23 1.36
N PRO A 210 -23.27 -9.13 2.24
CA PRO A 210 -24.05 -10.30 1.85
C PRO A 210 -25.32 -9.92 1.07
N ALA A 211 -25.81 -10.82 0.22
CA ALA A 211 -27.00 -10.58 -0.60
C ALA A 211 -28.29 -10.36 0.22
N THR A 212 -28.29 -10.76 1.49
CA THR A 212 -29.38 -10.57 2.45
C THR A 212 -29.42 -9.16 3.05
N GLU A 213 -28.35 -8.36 2.91
CA GLU A 213 -28.32 -6.97 3.38
C GLU A 213 -29.19 -6.07 2.49
N HIS A 214 -29.74 -4.99 3.05
CA HIS A 214 -30.45 -3.98 2.28
C HIS A 214 -29.50 -3.19 1.36
N ALA A 215 -29.81 -3.14 0.06
CA ALA A 215 -29.01 -2.50 -0.99
C ALA A 215 -27.53 -2.97 -1.01
N PRO A 216 -27.26 -4.27 -1.19
CA PRO A 216 -25.93 -4.86 -1.00
C PRO A 216 -24.92 -4.42 -2.08
N LEU A 217 -25.41 -4.09 -3.28
CA LEU A 217 -24.58 -3.55 -4.38
C LEU A 217 -24.06 -2.15 -4.06
N LEU A 218 -24.87 -1.31 -3.41
CA LEU A 218 -24.43 0.02 -2.98
C LEU A 218 -23.36 -0.10 -1.89
N GLY A 219 -23.57 -0.97 -0.90
CA GLY A 219 -22.56 -1.26 0.12
C GLY A 219 -21.26 -1.78 -0.48
N SER A 220 -21.35 -2.74 -1.40
CA SER A 220 -20.20 -3.27 -2.13
C SER A 220 -19.47 -2.18 -2.90
N GLY A 221 -20.20 -1.31 -3.61
CA GLY A 221 -19.61 -0.17 -4.33
C GLY A 221 -18.88 0.81 -3.40
N LEU A 222 -19.47 1.15 -2.27
CA LEU A 222 -18.83 2.00 -1.25
C LEU A 222 -17.56 1.34 -0.69
N THR A 223 -17.62 0.06 -0.35
CA THR A 223 -16.45 -0.69 0.15
C THR A 223 -15.35 -0.80 -0.90
N LEU A 224 -15.70 -1.04 -2.16
CA LEU A 224 -14.74 -1.09 -3.28
C LEU A 224 -13.95 0.22 -3.38
N VAL A 225 -14.65 1.36 -3.41
CA VAL A 225 -14.02 2.69 -3.50
C VAL A 225 -13.23 2.98 -2.24
N HIS A 226 -13.81 2.75 -1.05
CA HIS A 226 -13.15 3.01 0.23
C HIS A 226 -11.85 2.22 0.38
N LEU A 227 -11.90 0.90 0.13
CA LEU A 227 -10.74 0.02 0.22
C LEU A 227 -9.68 0.41 -0.80
N THR A 228 -10.08 0.62 -2.07
CA THR A 228 -9.15 1.05 -3.13
C THR A 228 -8.43 2.34 -2.76
N CYS A 229 -9.16 3.35 -2.29
CA CYS A 229 -8.55 4.62 -1.90
C CYS A 229 -7.65 4.46 -0.68
N ALA A 230 -8.05 3.68 0.32
CA ALA A 230 -7.25 3.43 1.53
C ALA A 230 -5.92 2.73 1.21
N VAL A 231 -5.94 1.66 0.41
CA VAL A 231 -4.71 0.92 0.06
C VAL A 231 -3.79 1.72 -0.86
N LEU A 232 -4.33 2.53 -1.76
CA LEU A 232 -3.55 3.46 -2.58
C LEU A 232 -2.93 4.58 -1.74
N TRP A 233 -3.64 5.08 -0.73
CA TRP A 233 -3.13 6.12 0.16
C TRP A 233 -1.98 5.58 1.01
N ALA A 234 -2.21 4.52 1.78
CA ALA A 234 -1.20 3.89 2.63
C ALA A 234 0.01 3.37 1.83
N GLY A 235 -0.26 2.60 0.77
CA GLY A 235 0.76 2.04 -0.10
C GLY A 235 1.57 3.08 -0.86
N GLY A 236 0.88 4.08 -1.41
CA GLY A 236 1.49 5.15 -2.18
C GLY A 236 2.46 5.97 -1.34
N LEU A 237 2.09 6.33 -0.11
CA LEU A 237 2.98 7.11 0.79
C LEU A 237 4.23 6.30 1.11
N LEU A 238 4.06 5.03 1.48
CA LEU A 238 5.16 4.12 1.78
C LEU A 238 6.14 4.05 0.60
N CYS A 239 5.62 3.86 -0.62
CA CYS A 239 6.45 3.74 -1.81
C CYS A 239 7.15 5.06 -2.18
N VAL A 240 6.45 6.19 -2.09
CA VAL A 240 7.04 7.52 -2.31
C VAL A 240 8.17 7.77 -1.32
N LEU A 241 7.98 7.51 -0.02
CA LEU A 241 9.04 7.70 0.98
C LEU A 241 10.23 6.75 0.77
N ARG A 242 10.01 5.53 0.27
CA ARG A 242 11.10 4.61 -0.10
C ARG A 242 11.90 5.15 -1.28
N THR A 243 11.23 5.73 -2.29
CA THR A 243 11.88 6.38 -3.44
C THR A 243 12.67 7.61 -3.00
N LEU A 244 12.10 8.49 -2.17
CA LEU A 244 12.78 9.70 -1.67
C LEU A 244 14.05 9.36 -0.87
N ARG A 245 14.03 8.27 -0.09
CA ARG A 245 15.23 7.81 0.63
C ARG A 245 16.37 7.41 -0.31
N LEU A 246 16.07 6.97 -1.54
CA LEU A 246 17.08 6.58 -2.52
C LEU A 246 17.57 7.74 -3.37
N TRP A 247 16.68 8.69 -3.67
CA TRP A 247 17.03 9.87 -4.47
C TRP A 247 17.78 10.93 -3.67
N GLY A 248 17.59 10.98 -2.34
CA GLY A 248 18.21 11.99 -1.50
C GLY A 248 17.59 13.38 -1.69
N PRO A 249 18.25 14.45 -1.20
CA PRO A 249 17.66 15.77 -1.20
C PRO A 249 17.82 16.51 -2.53
N VAL A 250 17.02 16.12 -3.51
CA VAL A 250 17.06 16.64 -4.89
C VAL A 250 15.69 17.12 -5.35
N GLU A 251 15.67 18.10 -6.27
CA GLU A 251 14.47 18.69 -6.89
C GLU A 251 13.40 17.66 -7.32
N PRO A 252 13.74 16.55 -8.02
CA PRO A 252 12.75 15.52 -8.37
C PRO A 252 12.01 14.91 -7.17
N GLY A 253 12.64 14.88 -6.00
CA GLY A 253 12.03 14.39 -4.77
C GLY A 253 10.93 15.31 -4.24
N ALA A 254 11.17 16.62 -4.24
CA ALA A 254 10.17 17.61 -3.86
C ALA A 254 8.96 17.58 -4.81
N ALA A 255 9.21 17.49 -6.13
CA ALA A 255 8.17 17.36 -7.14
C ALA A 255 7.31 16.11 -6.96
N LEU A 256 7.94 14.95 -6.72
CA LEU A 256 7.23 13.69 -6.46
C LEU A 256 6.35 13.78 -5.20
N LEU A 257 6.88 14.35 -4.12
CA LEU A 257 6.16 14.51 -2.87
C LEU A 257 4.96 15.48 -3.04
N GLY A 258 5.14 16.57 -3.77
CA GLY A 258 4.06 17.50 -4.11
C GLY A 258 2.96 16.87 -4.96
N LEU A 259 3.33 16.08 -5.96
CA LEU A 259 2.37 15.35 -6.80
C LEU A 259 1.58 14.31 -5.98
N TYR A 260 2.27 13.54 -5.14
CA TYR A 260 1.63 12.61 -4.23
C TYR A 260 0.68 13.32 -3.26
N ALA A 261 1.07 14.47 -2.70
CA ALA A 261 0.25 15.23 -1.76
C ALA A 261 -1.10 15.63 -2.38
N ARG A 262 -1.16 15.97 -3.67
CA ARG A 262 -2.41 16.26 -4.40
C ARG A 262 -3.30 15.02 -4.52
N VAL A 263 -2.72 13.88 -4.89
CA VAL A 263 -3.43 12.60 -4.94
C VAL A 263 -3.98 12.22 -3.56
N ALA A 264 -3.17 12.37 -2.51
CA ALA A 264 -3.56 12.05 -1.14
C ALA A 264 -4.76 12.87 -0.65
N VAL A 265 -4.94 14.12 -1.10
CA VAL A 265 -6.14 14.93 -0.77
C VAL A 265 -7.40 14.29 -1.37
N VAL A 266 -7.34 13.89 -2.64
CA VAL A 266 -8.47 13.22 -3.31
C VAL A 266 -8.79 11.89 -2.65
N LEU A 267 -7.76 11.09 -2.32
CA LEU A 267 -7.93 9.81 -1.63
C LEU A 267 -8.55 9.99 -0.24
N LEU A 268 -8.09 10.98 0.54
CA LEU A 268 -8.67 11.30 1.85
C LEU A 268 -10.14 11.70 1.71
N ALA A 269 -10.48 12.58 0.77
CA ALA A 269 -11.86 13.00 0.54
C ALA A 269 -12.76 11.81 0.19
N ALA A 270 -12.32 10.93 -0.72
CA ALA A 270 -13.06 9.74 -1.12
C ALA A 270 -13.23 8.74 0.04
N VAL A 271 -12.18 8.48 0.82
CA VAL A 271 -12.24 7.60 2.01
C VAL A 271 -13.21 8.17 3.05
N SER A 272 -13.16 9.48 3.31
CA SER A 272 -14.07 10.13 4.25
C SER A 272 -15.52 10.08 3.78
N ALA A 273 -15.79 10.42 2.51
CA ALA A 273 -17.15 10.41 1.97
C ALA A 273 -17.76 8.99 1.98
N THR A 274 -17.00 8.00 1.49
CA THR A 274 -17.44 6.59 1.50
C THR A 274 -17.57 6.04 2.91
N GLY A 275 -16.70 6.44 3.84
CA GLY A 275 -16.76 6.05 5.24
C GLY A 275 -18.00 6.60 5.95
N VAL A 276 -18.26 7.91 5.82
CA VAL A 276 -19.44 8.57 6.39
C VAL A 276 -20.72 7.94 5.83
N TRP A 277 -20.80 7.75 4.52
CA TRP A 277 -21.99 7.12 3.91
C TRP A 277 -22.15 5.67 4.38
N SER A 278 -21.07 4.89 4.47
CA SER A 278 -21.12 3.52 4.98
C SER A 278 -21.59 3.47 6.45
N THR A 279 -21.15 4.40 7.29
CA THR A 279 -21.60 4.50 8.68
C THR A 279 -23.08 4.85 8.75
N LEU A 280 -23.54 5.87 8.02
CA LEU A 280 -24.96 6.27 8.02
C LEU A 280 -25.89 5.18 7.48
N ARG A 281 -25.40 4.33 6.56
CA ARG A 281 -26.14 3.14 6.11
C ARG A 281 -26.25 2.06 7.16
N ARG A 282 -25.24 1.89 8.02
CA ARG A 282 -25.17 0.84 9.06
C ARG A 282 -25.73 1.29 10.41
N MET A 283 -25.74 2.60 10.66
CA MET A 283 -26.18 3.22 11.91
C MET A 283 -27.07 4.44 11.57
N PRO A 284 -28.40 4.31 11.65
CA PRO A 284 -29.31 5.42 11.42
C PRO A 284 -28.97 6.63 12.31
N PRO A 285 -29.12 7.88 11.84
CA PRO A 285 -28.65 9.09 12.55
C PRO A 285 -29.12 9.21 14.01
N GLY A 286 -30.31 8.70 14.32
CA GLY A 286 -30.88 8.73 15.67
C GLY A 286 -30.26 7.73 16.66
N THR A 287 -29.57 6.69 16.17
CA THR A 287 -28.96 5.63 17.00
C THR A 287 -27.43 5.65 16.96
N VAL A 288 -26.82 6.55 16.16
CA VAL A 288 -25.36 6.59 15.95
C VAL A 288 -24.61 6.71 17.27
N LEU A 289 -25.03 7.61 18.17
CA LEU A 289 -24.26 7.88 19.38
C LEU A 289 -24.26 6.68 20.34
N GLU A 290 -25.43 6.09 20.55
CA GLU A 290 -25.63 4.89 21.36
C GLU A 290 -24.89 3.68 20.76
N GLN A 291 -25.08 3.43 19.46
CA GLN A 291 -24.42 2.31 18.78
C GLN A 291 -22.89 2.47 18.73
N LEU A 292 -22.36 3.68 18.67
CA LEU A 292 -20.92 3.94 18.69
C LEU A 292 -20.28 3.59 20.03
N THR A 293 -20.97 3.75 21.15
CA THR A 293 -20.42 3.47 22.48
C THR A 293 -20.74 2.08 22.99
N ASP A 294 -21.91 1.55 22.61
CA ASP A 294 -22.48 0.38 23.28
C ASP A 294 -22.24 -0.92 22.50
N THR A 295 -21.82 -0.82 21.23
CA THR A 295 -21.48 -1.98 20.38
C THR A 295 -19.97 -2.09 20.16
N ALA A 296 -19.48 -3.31 20.00
CA ALA A 296 -18.08 -3.57 19.70
C ALA A 296 -17.66 -2.94 18.37
N TYR A 297 -18.51 -3.07 17.36
CA TYR A 297 -18.30 -2.45 16.05
C TYR A 297 -18.23 -0.93 16.16
N GLY A 298 -19.13 -0.31 16.93
CA GLY A 298 -19.13 1.13 17.20
C GLY A 298 -17.85 1.63 17.83
N ARG A 299 -17.39 0.97 18.90
CA ARG A 299 -16.16 1.35 19.60
C ARG A 299 -14.92 1.22 18.72
N ALA A 300 -14.84 0.14 17.93
CA ALA A 300 -13.76 -0.04 16.97
C ALA A 300 -13.83 0.97 15.81
N LEU A 301 -15.03 1.35 15.37
CA LEU A 301 -15.24 2.36 14.34
C LEU A 301 -14.80 3.74 14.84
N LEU A 302 -15.15 4.10 16.07
CA LEU A 302 -14.70 5.33 16.72
C LEU A 302 -13.16 5.38 16.79
N ALA A 303 -12.52 4.30 17.22
CA ALA A 303 -11.06 4.20 17.23
C ALA A 303 -10.46 4.41 15.83
N LYS A 304 -11.04 3.79 14.78
CA LYS A 304 -10.61 4.00 13.39
C LYS A 304 -10.77 5.46 12.96
N VAL A 305 -11.89 6.11 13.28
CA VAL A 305 -12.14 7.51 12.92
C VAL A 305 -11.13 8.44 13.60
N LEU A 306 -10.85 8.24 14.89
CA LEU A 306 -9.84 9.00 15.63
C LEU A 306 -8.45 8.83 15.00
N LEU A 307 -8.07 7.62 14.62
CA LEU A 307 -6.82 7.36 13.91
C LEU A 307 -6.77 8.08 12.55
N VAL A 308 -7.85 8.04 11.77
CA VAL A 308 -7.93 8.75 10.48
C VAL A 308 -7.83 10.27 10.69
N ALA A 309 -8.42 10.82 11.76
CA ALA A 309 -8.27 12.24 12.10
C ALA A 309 -6.82 12.61 12.43
N VAL A 310 -6.11 11.77 13.19
CA VAL A 310 -4.66 11.93 13.45
C VAL A 310 -3.87 11.91 12.15
N VAL A 311 -4.15 10.96 11.25
CA VAL A 311 -3.50 10.88 9.93
C VAL A 311 -3.78 12.14 9.11
N ALA A 312 -5.02 12.62 9.08
CA ALA A 312 -5.38 13.83 8.36
C ALA A 312 -4.67 15.07 8.90
N ALA A 313 -4.54 15.20 10.23
CA ALA A 313 -3.79 16.26 10.88
C ALA A 313 -2.28 16.21 10.54
N LEU A 314 -1.68 15.02 10.58
CA LEU A 314 -0.28 14.81 10.18
C LEU A 314 -0.07 15.18 8.71
N ALA A 315 -0.96 14.76 7.82
CA ALA A 315 -0.91 15.07 6.40
C ALA A 315 -1.07 16.57 6.15
N LEU A 316 -1.99 17.25 6.85
CA LEU A 316 -2.14 18.70 6.79
C LEU A 316 -0.88 19.42 7.27
N TRP A 317 -0.29 18.97 8.39
CA TRP A 317 0.94 19.54 8.92
C TRP A 317 2.12 19.35 7.96
N ALA A 318 2.26 18.17 7.36
CA ALA A 318 3.25 17.92 6.31
C ALA A 318 3.07 18.87 5.12
N ARG A 319 1.83 19.12 4.68
CA ARG A 319 1.51 20.07 3.60
C ARG A 319 1.84 21.51 3.96
N ILE A 320 1.53 21.96 5.18
CA ILE A 320 1.88 23.31 5.66
C ILE A 320 3.41 23.49 5.67
N ARG A 321 4.16 22.44 6.06
CA ARG A 321 5.62 22.47 6.01
C ARG A 321 6.16 22.49 4.58
N LEU A 322 5.53 21.76 3.66
CA LEU A 322 5.89 21.80 2.24
C LEU A 322 5.70 23.19 1.62
N SER A 323 4.66 23.93 2.02
CA SER A 323 4.38 25.25 1.46
C SER A 323 5.15 26.39 2.12
N ARG A 324 5.59 26.23 3.38
CA ARG A 324 6.25 27.30 4.16
C ARG A 324 7.74 27.09 4.41
N GLY A 325 8.26 25.88 4.19
CA GLY A 325 9.64 25.52 4.51
C GLY A 325 10.63 25.87 3.40
N PRO A 326 11.86 26.31 3.74
CA PRO A 326 12.92 26.51 2.74
C PRO A 326 13.44 25.19 2.16
N ASP A 327 13.26 24.07 2.86
CA ASP A 327 13.55 22.72 2.39
C ASP A 327 12.26 21.85 2.45
N PRO A 328 11.66 21.51 1.28
CA PRO A 328 10.48 20.65 1.20
C PRO A 328 10.65 19.29 1.86
N LEU A 329 11.89 18.79 2.00
CA LEU A 329 12.15 17.45 2.51
C LEU A 329 12.02 17.34 4.02
N THR A 330 11.93 18.48 4.72
CA THR A 330 11.54 18.53 6.14
C THR A 330 10.17 17.91 6.40
N ALA A 331 9.29 17.83 5.38
CA ALA A 331 8.01 17.15 5.44
C ALA A 331 8.13 15.60 5.49
N CYS A 332 9.31 15.04 5.24
CA CYS A 332 9.52 13.59 5.32
C CYS A 332 9.38 13.03 6.74
N VAL A 333 9.64 13.84 7.78
CA VAL A 333 9.51 13.39 9.18
C VAL A 333 8.04 13.12 9.54
N PRO A 334 7.10 14.07 9.40
CA PRO A 334 5.68 13.79 9.64
C PRO A 334 5.13 12.71 8.71
N ALA A 335 5.56 12.67 7.45
CA ALA A 335 5.15 11.62 6.52
C ALA A 335 5.56 10.21 6.96
N ARG A 336 6.69 10.04 7.67
CA ARG A 336 7.08 8.74 8.24
C ARG A 336 6.16 8.31 9.38
N VAL A 337 5.74 9.26 10.21
CA VAL A 337 4.75 9.00 11.27
C VAL A 337 3.39 8.70 10.65
N GLU A 338 3.01 9.42 9.58
CA GLU A 338 1.79 9.19 8.81
C GLU A 338 1.74 7.77 8.25
N VAL A 339 2.84 7.21 7.73
CA VAL A 339 2.87 5.80 7.27
C VAL A 339 2.59 4.82 8.41
N VAL A 340 3.13 5.05 9.61
CA VAL A 340 2.88 4.18 10.77
C VAL A 340 1.42 4.27 11.17
N ALA A 341 0.85 5.47 11.23
CA ALA A 341 -0.55 5.69 11.55
C ALA A 341 -1.50 5.08 10.50
N LEU A 342 -1.19 5.20 9.20
CA LEU A 342 -1.91 4.54 8.11
C LEU A 342 -1.82 3.01 8.22
N GLY A 343 -0.66 2.47 8.58
CA GLY A 343 -0.50 1.04 8.87
C GLY A 343 -1.44 0.58 10.00
N LEU A 344 -1.55 1.37 11.08
CA LEU A 344 -2.48 1.07 12.17
C LEU A 344 -3.95 1.17 11.72
N VAL A 345 -4.32 2.15 10.88
CA VAL A 345 -5.67 2.24 10.28
C VAL A 345 -6.00 0.99 9.46
N VAL A 346 -5.04 0.45 8.70
CA VAL A 346 -5.21 -0.80 7.94
C VAL A 346 -5.44 -1.99 8.87
N VAL A 347 -4.65 -2.10 9.96
CA VAL A 347 -4.81 -3.15 10.96
C VAL A 347 -6.18 -3.08 11.66
N VAL A 348 -6.58 -1.89 12.11
CA VAL A 348 -7.90 -1.68 12.74
C VAL A 348 -9.03 -1.92 11.74
N SER A 349 -8.82 -1.66 10.44
CA SER A 349 -9.80 -2.00 9.41
C SER A 349 -9.99 -3.51 9.25
N GLY A 350 -8.92 -4.31 9.36
CA GLY A 350 -9.01 -5.78 9.38
C GLY A 350 -9.72 -6.33 10.62
N LEU A 351 -9.53 -5.68 11.77
CA LEU A 351 -10.28 -5.99 12.99
C LEU A 351 -11.77 -5.69 12.83
N LEU A 352 -12.11 -4.50 12.30
CA LEU A 352 -13.48 -4.07 12.11
C LEU A 352 -14.30 -5.02 11.23
N THR A 353 -13.67 -5.66 10.23
CA THR A 353 -14.35 -6.61 9.34
C THR A 353 -14.58 -7.99 9.97
N ALA A 354 -14.00 -8.26 11.15
CA ALA A 354 -14.21 -9.48 11.91
C ALA A 354 -15.25 -9.32 13.04
N LEU A 355 -15.60 -8.09 13.42
CA LEU A 355 -16.56 -7.81 14.47
C LEU A 355 -18.02 -7.99 14.00
N PRO A 356 -18.94 -8.36 14.92
CA PRO A 356 -20.36 -8.44 14.59
C PRO A 356 -20.89 -7.06 14.18
N LEU A 357 -21.78 -7.04 13.20
CA LEU A 357 -22.47 -5.81 12.81
C LEU A 357 -23.52 -5.45 13.88
N PRO A 358 -23.80 -4.15 14.10
CA PRO A 358 -24.89 -3.72 14.96
C PRO A 358 -26.22 -4.29 14.43
N ILE A 359 -27.00 -4.92 15.31
CA ILE A 359 -28.31 -5.49 14.98
C ILE A 359 -29.36 -4.39 15.10
N HIS A 360 -30.21 -4.25 14.09
CA HIS A 360 -31.43 -3.44 14.17
C HIS A 360 -32.54 -4.33 14.76
N TRP A 361 -33.10 -3.94 15.90
CA TRP A 361 -34.34 -4.52 16.41
C TRP A 361 -35.53 -3.74 15.85
#